data_AF-A0A957Y6F3-F1
#
_entry.id   AF-A0A957Y6F3-F1
#
_cell.length_a   1.000
_cell.length_b   1.000
_cell.length_c   1.000
_cell.angle_alpha   90.00
_cell.angle_beta   90.00
_cell.angle_gamma   90.00
#
_symmetry.space_group_name_H-M   'P 1'
#
loop_
_entity.id
_entity.type
_entity.pdbx_description
1 polymer ?
#
loop_
_entity_poly.entity_id
_entity_poly.type
_entity_poly.pdbx_seq_one_letter_code
_entity_poly.pdbx_strand_id
1 'polypeptide(L)'
;MENLEQIIRNVILAVAQEESIEVVTLHDSQKLVDDLGFKSLDLARILAILELKLGVDPFSSNLVAITDVRTVGDLCTAYRRGREGSPAEEAPPDLEQGQQRAEARRNGSRVRQGALRKKARNERLR
;
A
#
# COMPACT_ATOMS: atom_id res chain seq x y z
N MET A 1 16.89 -23.74 -6.60
CA MET A 1 16.13 -22.64 -7.22
C MET A 1 16.08 -21.53 -6.20
N GLU A 2 16.62 -20.34 -6.49
CA GLU A 2 16.50 -19.20 -5.57
C GLU A 2 15.05 -18.71 -5.53
N ASN A 3 14.54 -18.41 -4.33
CA ASN A 3 13.21 -17.85 -4.13
C ASN A 3 13.23 -16.36 -4.54
N LEU A 4 12.15 -15.87 -5.17
CA LEU A 4 11.97 -14.47 -5.59
C LEU A 4 12.35 -13.48 -4.48
N GLU A 5 11.85 -13.70 -3.27
CA GLU A 5 12.10 -12.83 -2.12
C GLU A 5 13.57 -12.81 -1.72
N GLN A 6 14.26 -13.95 -1.85
CA GLN A 6 15.69 -14.04 -1.58
C GLN A 6 16.48 -13.25 -2.62
N ILE A 7 16.10 -13.32 -3.90
CA ILE A 7 16.73 -12.54 -4.98
C ILE A 7 16.57 -11.04 -4.68
N ILE A 8 15.36 -10.61 -4.31
CA ILE A 8 15.07 -9.21 -3.98
C ILE A 8 15.91 -8.74 -2.81
N ARG A 9 15.92 -9.50 -1.71
CA ARG A 9 16.72 -9.19 -0.51
C ARG A 9 18.22 -9.12 -0.82
N ASN A 10 18.74 -10.05 -1.62
CA ASN A 10 20.14 -10.06 -2.02
C ASN A 10 20.51 -8.82 -2.84
N VAL A 11 19.66 -8.36 -3.76
CA VAL A 11 19.91 -7.14 -4.53
C VAL A 11 19.87 -5.91 -3.65
N ILE A 12 18.92 -5.82 -2.71
CA ILE A 12 18.87 -4.71 -1.74
C ILE A 12 20.17 -4.66 -0.92
N LEU A 13 20.62 -5.81 -0.38
CA LEU A 13 21.86 -5.87 0.40
C LEU A 13 23.10 -5.53 -0.43
N ALA A 14 23.15 -5.96 -1.69
CA ALA A 14 24.26 -5.64 -2.59
C ALA A 14 24.35 -4.12 -2.83
N VAL A 15 23.23 -3.46 -3.14
CA VAL A 15 23.21 -2.00 -3.34
C VAL A 15 23.51 -1.27 -2.02
N ALA A 16 22.98 -1.74 -0.89
CA ALA A 16 23.32 -1.17 0.42
C ALA A 16 24.83 -1.22 0.69
N GLN A 17 25.47 -2.37 0.43
CA GLN A 17 26.90 -2.54 0.63
C GLN A 17 27.73 -1.60 -0.26
N GLU A 18 27.33 -1.43 -1.52
CA GLU A 18 28.00 -0.53 -2.47
C GLU A 18 27.88 0.94 -2.05
N GLU A 19 26.73 1.35 -1.53
CA GLU A 19 26.48 2.70 -1.01
C GLU A 19 26.99 2.89 0.44
N SER A 20 27.68 1.88 1.00
CA SER A 20 28.17 1.87 2.39
C SER A 20 27.08 2.13 3.44
N ILE A 21 25.87 1.62 3.17
CA ILE A 21 24.72 1.64 4.07
C ILE A 21 24.79 0.39 4.95
N GLU A 22 24.86 0.58 6.26
CA GLU A 22 24.88 -0.53 7.23
C GLU A 22 23.48 -1.14 7.39
N VAL A 23 23.21 -2.22 6.66
CA VAL A 23 22.00 -3.02 6.80
C VAL A 23 22.36 -4.37 7.42
N VAL A 24 22.10 -4.50 8.72
CA VAL A 24 22.37 -5.76 9.47
C VAL A 24 21.30 -6.81 9.18
N THR A 25 20.02 -6.41 9.16
CA THR A 25 18.89 -7.30 8.94
C THR A 25 17.80 -6.59 8.16
N LEU A 26 17.30 -7.25 7.10
CA LEU A 26 16.14 -6.77 6.33
C LEU A 26 14.84 -7.37 6.87
N HIS A 27 13.88 -6.49 7.17
CA HIS A 27 12.52 -6.82 7.57
C HIS A 27 11.53 -6.24 6.57
N ASP A 28 10.41 -6.93 6.34
CA ASP A 28 9.45 -6.54 5.30
C ASP A 28 8.80 -5.18 5.60
N SER A 29 8.66 -4.83 6.87
CA SER A 29 8.08 -3.57 7.32
C SER A 29 9.03 -2.37 7.24
N GLN A 30 10.33 -2.58 6.98
CA GLN A 30 11.30 -1.48 6.90
C GLN A 30 11.07 -0.67 5.63
N LYS A 31 11.03 0.65 5.80
CA LYS A 31 10.95 1.60 4.71
C LYS A 31 12.29 1.72 4.00
N LEU A 32 12.26 1.61 2.68
CA LEU A 32 13.46 1.67 1.84
C LEU A 32 14.18 3.01 2.00
N VAL A 33 13.44 4.12 2.02
CA VAL A 33 14.03 5.47 2.13
C VAL A 33 14.24 5.87 3.59
N ASP A 34 13.17 5.83 4.40
CA ASP A 34 13.22 6.39 5.76
C ASP A 34 14.04 5.54 6.75
N ASP A 35 13.95 4.20 6.67
CA ASP A 35 14.56 3.32 7.67
C ASP A 35 15.92 2.77 7.20
N LEU A 36 16.03 2.42 5.91
CA LEU A 36 17.27 1.89 5.33
C LEU A 36 18.18 2.99 4.75
N GLY A 37 17.69 4.22 4.59
CA GLY A 37 18.49 5.34 4.12
C GLY A 37 18.78 5.36 2.61
N PHE A 38 18.05 4.56 1.81
CA PHE A 38 18.20 4.61 0.35
C PHE A 38 17.68 5.95 -0.22
N LYS A 39 18.35 6.42 -1.26
CA LYS A 39 17.89 7.56 -2.07
C LYS A 39 17.07 7.06 -3.25
N SER A 40 16.38 7.98 -3.92
CA SER A 40 15.61 7.67 -5.14
C SER A 40 16.46 7.03 -6.24
N LEU A 41 17.75 7.40 -6.34
CA LEU A 41 18.67 6.81 -7.30
C LEU A 41 18.99 5.35 -6.97
N ASP A 42 19.22 5.05 -5.70
CA ASP A 42 19.53 3.70 -5.23
C ASP A 42 18.32 2.79 -5.44
N LEU A 43 17.12 3.32 -5.20
CA LEU A 43 15.88 2.62 -5.49
C LEU A 43 15.73 2.32 -7.00
N ALA A 44 15.94 3.32 -7.86
CA ALA A 44 15.90 3.11 -9.32
C ALA A 44 16.93 2.07 -9.77
N ARG A 45 18.12 2.06 -9.15
CA ARG A 45 19.17 1.07 -9.40
C ARG A 45 18.76 -0.33 -8.98
N ILE A 46 18.19 -0.50 -7.78
CA ILE A 46 17.64 -1.77 -7.31
C ILE A 46 16.62 -2.30 -8.31
N LEU A 47 15.66 -1.47 -8.72
CA LEU A 47 14.63 -1.85 -9.69
C LEU A 47 15.22 -2.30 -11.02
N ALA A 48 16.18 -1.55 -11.57
CA ALA A 48 16.85 -1.92 -12.82
C ALA A 48 17.60 -3.26 -12.72
N ILE A 49 18.30 -3.51 -11.61
CA ILE A 49 19.00 -4.78 -11.38
C ILE A 49 18.00 -5.94 -11.27
N LEU A 50 16.86 -5.72 -10.59
CA LEU A 50 15.81 -6.72 -10.45
C LEU A 50 15.13 -7.03 -11.77
N GLU A 51 14.84 -6.02 -12.59
CA GLU A 51 14.31 -6.20 -13.94
C GLU A 51 15.24 -7.06 -14.80
N LEU A 52 16.55 -6.75 -14.79
CA LEU A 52 17.55 -7.55 -15.53
C LEU A 52 17.62 -9.00 -15.04
N LYS A 53 17.50 -9.24 -13.73
CA LYS A 53 17.59 -10.59 -13.14
C LYS A 53 16.31 -11.41 -13.31
N LEU A 54 15.15 -10.75 -13.20
CA LEU A 54 13.85 -11.42 -13.15
C LEU A 54 13.11 -11.38 -14.49
N GLY A 55 13.52 -10.49 -15.40
CA GLY A 55 12.90 -10.27 -16.72
C GLY A 55 11.52 -9.64 -16.63
N VAL A 56 11.17 -9.03 -15.49
CA VAL A 56 9.85 -8.48 -15.20
C VAL A 56 10.00 -7.12 -14.56
N ASP A 57 9.29 -6.13 -15.11
CA ASP A 57 9.03 -4.85 -14.46
C ASP A 57 7.58 -4.81 -13.94
N PRO A 58 7.35 -4.78 -12.61
CA PRO A 58 6.01 -4.74 -12.06
C PRO A 58 5.27 -3.40 -12.32
N PHE A 59 5.98 -2.34 -12.72
CA PHE A 59 5.39 -1.01 -12.92
C PHE A 59 4.91 -0.77 -14.36
N SER A 60 5.46 -1.49 -15.34
CA SER A 60 5.09 -1.37 -16.77
C SER A 60 3.63 -1.71 -17.09
N SER A 61 2.95 -2.47 -16.23
CA SER A 61 1.59 -2.97 -16.49
C SER A 61 0.45 -2.12 -15.90
N ASN A 62 0.75 -0.93 -15.34
CA ASN A 62 -0.18 -0.11 -14.54
C ASN A 62 -0.82 -0.83 -13.32
N LEU A 63 -0.35 -2.04 -12.97
CA LEU A 63 -0.88 -2.85 -11.88
C LEU A 63 -0.41 -2.37 -10.50
N VAL A 64 0.76 -1.72 -10.45
CA VAL A 64 1.38 -1.20 -9.24
C VAL A 64 1.92 0.19 -9.55
N ALA A 65 1.54 1.20 -8.77
CA ALA A 65 2.16 2.52 -8.88
C ALA A 65 3.48 2.53 -8.10
N ILE A 66 4.53 3.14 -8.67
CA ILE A 66 5.83 3.28 -7.99
C ILE A 66 5.73 4.04 -6.66
N THR A 67 4.70 4.89 -6.51
CA THR A 67 4.41 5.64 -5.28
C THR A 67 3.92 4.76 -4.13
N ASP A 68 3.47 3.54 -4.42
CA ASP A 68 2.92 2.61 -3.43
C ASP A 68 4.00 1.69 -2.85
N VAL A 69 5.21 1.68 -3.43
CA VAL A 69 6.34 0.89 -2.94
C VAL A 69 7.15 1.71 -1.93
N ARG A 70 6.91 1.47 -0.64
CA ARG A 70 7.59 2.18 0.46
C ARG A 70 8.48 1.28 1.28
N THR A 71 8.09 0.02 1.42
CA THR A 71 8.78 -0.96 2.26
C THR A 71 9.39 -2.09 1.43
N VAL A 72 10.27 -2.87 2.06
CA VAL A 72 10.83 -4.09 1.47
C VAL A 72 9.73 -5.09 1.11
N GLY A 73 8.69 -5.20 1.94
CA GLY A 73 7.53 -6.06 1.69
C GLY A 73 6.70 -5.60 0.49
N ASP A 74 6.52 -4.29 0.31
CA ASP A 74 5.82 -3.75 -0.86
C ASP A 74 6.56 -4.10 -2.15
N LEU A 75 7.90 -4.02 -2.12
CA LEU A 75 8.74 -4.37 -3.27
C LEU A 75 8.61 -5.85 -3.61
N CYS A 76 8.70 -6.75 -2.62
CA CYS A 76 8.47 -8.18 -2.81
C CYS A 76 7.09 -8.47 -3.39
N THR A 77 6.06 -7.81 -2.86
CA THR A 77 4.66 -7.98 -3.31
C THR A 77 4.48 -7.50 -4.75
N ALA A 78 5.07 -6.37 -5.13
CA ALA A 78 5.01 -5.83 -6.47
C ALA A 78 5.59 -6.82 -7.50
N TYR A 79 6.79 -7.35 -7.24
CA TYR A 79 7.43 -8.33 -8.13
C TYR A 79 6.70 -9.67 -8.17
N ARG A 80 6.09 -10.11 -7.06
CA ARG A 80 5.25 -11.32 -7.04
C ARG A 80 4.06 -11.16 -7.98
N ARG A 81 3.31 -10.04 -7.84
CA ARG A 81 2.16 -9.72 -8.70
C ARG A 81 2.56 -9.57 -10.17
N GLY A 82 3.69 -8.94 -10.45
CA GLY A 82 4.22 -8.79 -11.81
C GLY A 82 4.56 -10.12 -12.48
N ARG A 83 5.04 -11.12 -11.73
CA ARG A 83 5.35 -12.46 -12.26
C ARG A 83 4.13 -13.35 -12.42
N GLU A 84 3.18 -13.28 -11.48
CA GLU A 84 2.00 -14.15 -11.47
C GLU A 84 0.96 -13.73 -12.50
N GLY A 85 1.04 -12.50 -13.04
CA GLY A 85 0.14 -12.03 -14.09
C GLY A 85 -1.32 -12.13 -13.69
N SER A 86 -1.70 -11.44 -12.61
CA SER A 86 -3.04 -11.26 -12.01
C SER A 86 -4.07 -12.42 -12.14
N PRO A 87 -4.70 -12.75 -11.00
CA PRO A 87 -6.07 -12.29 -10.86
C PRO A 87 -6.18 -11.20 -9.80
N ALA A 88 -7.10 -10.28 -10.08
CA ALA A 88 -7.40 -9.08 -9.36
C ALA A 88 -7.71 -9.27 -7.85
N GLU A 89 -7.43 -8.19 -7.10
CA GLU A 89 -8.27 -7.72 -6.00
C GLU A 89 -8.13 -8.44 -4.64
N GLU A 90 -7.00 -8.21 -3.96
CA GLU A 90 -7.04 -8.06 -2.50
C GLU A 90 -7.41 -6.61 -2.19
N ALA A 91 -8.73 -6.38 -2.07
CA ALA A 91 -9.27 -5.18 -1.47
C ALA A 91 -8.64 -4.96 -0.08
N PRO A 92 -8.32 -3.72 0.32
CA PRO A 92 -7.87 -3.45 1.67
C PRO A 92 -8.94 -3.96 2.67
N PRO A 93 -8.57 -4.64 3.77
CA PRO A 93 -9.51 -5.27 4.70
C PRO A 93 -10.40 -4.31 5.52
N ASP A 94 -10.59 -3.05 5.09
CA ASP A 94 -11.25 -2.02 5.91
C ASP A 94 -12.22 -1.08 5.16
N LEU A 95 -12.72 -1.46 3.99
CA LEU A 95 -13.77 -0.67 3.31
C LEU A 95 -15.13 -0.71 4.04
N GLU A 96 -15.44 -1.76 4.80
CA GLU A 96 -16.65 -1.81 5.63
C GLU A 96 -16.63 -0.77 6.76
N GLN A 97 -15.47 -0.52 7.39
CA GLN A 97 -15.38 0.47 8.47
C GLN A 97 -15.51 1.92 7.95
N GLY A 98 -15.12 2.18 6.70
CA GLY A 98 -15.30 3.48 6.05
C GLY A 98 -16.77 3.80 5.75
N GLN A 99 -17.50 2.81 5.23
CA GLN A 99 -18.92 2.94 4.89
C GLN A 99 -19.80 3.11 6.14
N GLN A 100 -19.57 2.30 7.19
CA GLN A 100 -20.31 2.39 8.45
C GLN A 100 -20.14 3.76 9.13
N ARG A 101 -18.92 4.35 9.08
CA ARG A 101 -18.66 5.70 9.61
C ARG A 101 -19.33 6.80 8.79
N ALA A 102 -19.45 6.62 7.47
CA ALA A 102 -20.14 7.57 6.60
C ALA A 102 -21.67 7.52 6.76
N GLU A 103 -22.25 6.32 6.91
CA GLU A 103 -23.69 6.14 7.13
C GLU A 103 -24.15 6.63 8.51
N ALA A 104 -23.34 6.41 9.56
CA ALA A 104 -23.62 6.93 10.90
C ALA A 104 -23.75 8.47 10.90
N ARG A 105 -22.98 9.18 10.04
CA ARG A 105 -23.10 10.64 9.86
C ARG A 105 -24.37 11.05 9.11
N ARG A 106 -24.84 10.26 8.13
CA ARG A 106 -26.06 10.57 7.36
C ARG A 106 -27.33 10.36 8.19
N ASN A 107 -27.38 9.32 9.02
CA ASN A 107 -28.59 9.01 9.79
C ASN A 107 -28.82 10.00 10.95
N GLY A 108 -27.76 10.56 11.53
CA GLY A 108 -27.85 11.56 12.60
C GLY A 108 -28.51 12.89 12.20
N SER A 109 -28.45 13.28 10.92
CA SER A 109 -29.07 14.53 10.42
C SER A 109 -30.56 14.37 10.06
N ARG A 110 -31.00 13.17 9.67
CA ARG A 110 -32.41 12.89 9.34
C ARG A 110 -33.29 12.76 10.59
N VAL A 111 -32.76 12.21 11.68
CA VAL A 111 -33.52 11.99 12.92
C VAL A 111 -33.85 13.31 13.65
N ARG A 112 -32.97 14.33 13.57
CA ARG A 112 -33.23 15.64 14.21
C ARG A 112 -34.30 16.47 13.48
N GLN A 113 -34.37 16.42 12.14
CA GLN A 113 -35.38 17.16 11.38
C GLN A 113 -36.80 16.56 11.50
N GLY A 114 -36.92 15.24 11.65
CA GLY A 114 -38.23 14.58 11.84
C GLY A 114 -38.88 14.88 13.19
N ALA A 115 -38.08 15.01 14.25
CA ALA A 115 -38.56 15.31 15.61
C ALA A 115 -39.12 16.75 15.73
N LEU A 116 -38.47 17.73 15.09
CA LEU A 116 -38.92 19.12 15.08
C LEU A 116 -40.26 19.31 14.35
N ARG A 117 -40.49 18.58 13.25
CA ARG A 117 -41.75 18.62 12.50
C ARG A 117 -42.94 17.99 13.26
N LYS A 118 -42.71 16.95 14.06
CA LYS A 118 -43.78 16.33 14.85
C LYS A 118 -44.17 17.17 16.07
N LYS A 119 -43.23 17.86 16.71
CA LYS A 119 -43.52 18.74 17.85
C LYS A 119 -44.37 19.96 17.44
N ALA A 120 -44.02 20.61 16.32
CA ALA A 120 -44.76 21.77 15.81
C ALA A 120 -46.20 21.48 15.38
N ARG A 121 -46.53 20.22 15.03
CA ARG A 121 -47.90 19.83 14.64
C ARG A 121 -48.82 19.60 15.84
N ASN A 122 -48.28 19.16 16.98
CA ASN A 122 -49.07 18.83 18.16
C ASN A 122 -49.41 20.05 19.04
N GLU A 123 -48.72 21.17 18.82
CA GLU A 123 -48.95 22.43 19.57
C GLU A 123 -50.04 23.31 18.94
N ARG A 124 -50.52 22.99 17.73
CA ARG A 124 -51.60 23.72 17.03
C ARG A 124 -52.99 23.11 17.21
N LEU A 125 -53.12 22.08 18.05
CA LEU A 125 -54.35 21.31 18.29
C LEU A 125 -54.73 21.27 19.79
N ARG A 126 -54.23 22.23 20.58
CA ARG A 126 -54.68 22.48 21.96
C ARG A 126 -55.15 23.91 22.10
#